data_AF-A0A7V1BTD7-F1
#
_entry.id   AF-A0A7V1BTD7-F1
#
_cell.length_a   1.000
_cell.length_b   1.000
_cell.length_c   1.000
_cell.angle_alpha   90.00
_cell.angle_beta   90.00
_cell.angle_gamma   90.00
#
_symmetry.space_group_name_H-M   'P 1'
#
loop_
_entity.id
_entity.type
_entity.pdbx_description
1 polymer ?
#
loop_
_entity_poly.entity_id
_entity_poly.type
_entity_poly.pdbx_seq_one_letter_code
_entity_poly.pdbx_strand_id
1 'polypeptide(L)'
;MVGFKKDKAGNTVLTKLDEKTLKKIAAAGNGEYFRGNNYEDYLDEIYSDLSKLKKAEFGVKKVTDYEDRFYYFLIPAILLLIIEFFISEKKSILYSKLNKKLGLE
;
A
#
# COMPACT_ATOMS: atom_id res chain seq x y z
N MET A 1 31.83 -38.85 21.85
CA MET A 1 32.86 -37.78 22.00
C MET A 1 32.78 -36.89 20.77
N VAL A 2 32.39 -35.63 20.93
CA VAL A 2 32.37 -34.66 19.82
C VAL A 2 33.79 -34.11 19.68
N GLY A 3 34.57 -34.66 18.74
CA GLY A 3 35.94 -34.22 18.48
C GLY A 3 35.98 -32.95 17.61
N PHE A 4 37.07 -32.19 17.68
CA PHE A 4 37.28 -31.02 16.82
C PHE A 4 37.33 -31.41 15.34
N LYS A 5 36.87 -30.50 14.47
CA LYS A 5 36.94 -30.67 13.02
C LYS A 5 38.42 -30.72 12.58
N LYS A 6 38.78 -31.74 11.81
CA LYS A 6 40.13 -31.91 11.25
C LYS A 6 40.15 -31.59 9.76
N ASP A 7 41.30 -31.13 9.26
CA ASP A 7 41.56 -30.95 7.84
C ASP A 7 41.93 -32.28 7.14
N LYS A 8 42.21 -32.24 5.83
CA LYS A 8 42.60 -33.42 5.05
C LYS A 8 43.95 -34.03 5.49
N ALA A 9 44.77 -33.27 6.22
CA ALA A 9 46.06 -33.69 6.74
C ALA A 9 45.99 -34.17 8.21
N GLY A 10 44.79 -34.16 8.82
CA GLY A 10 44.57 -34.62 10.20
C GLY A 10 44.79 -33.55 11.27
N ASN A 11 45.07 -32.30 10.91
CA ASN A 11 45.27 -31.20 11.84
C ASN A 11 43.93 -30.61 12.30
N THR A 12 43.86 -30.11 13.52
CA THR A 12 42.66 -29.43 14.05
C THR A 12 42.45 -28.09 13.35
N VAL A 13 41.25 -27.88 12.82
CA VAL A 13 40.86 -26.61 12.20
C VAL A 13 40.55 -25.58 13.29
N LEU A 14 41.40 -24.56 13.40
CA LEU A 14 41.15 -23.39 14.23
C LEU A 14 40.51 -22.28 13.40
N THR A 15 39.33 -21.82 13.80
CA THR A 15 38.66 -20.69 13.16
C THR A 15 38.72 -19.46 14.06
N LYS A 16 38.87 -18.28 13.46
CA LYS A 16 38.86 -16.99 14.15
C LYS A 16 38.01 -16.01 13.36
N LEU A 17 37.26 -15.17 14.08
CA LEU A 17 36.51 -14.07 13.49
C LEU A 17 37.48 -13.05 12.88
N ASP A 18 37.29 -12.73 11.59
CA ASP A 18 38.01 -11.66 10.91
C ASP A 18 37.10 -10.43 10.74
N GLU A 19 37.05 -9.61 11.78
CA GLU A 19 36.26 -8.36 11.79
C GLU A 19 36.75 -7.36 10.75
N LYS A 20 38.04 -7.39 10.38
CA LYS A 20 38.62 -6.43 9.43
C LYS A 20 38.04 -6.65 8.04
N THR A 21 37.93 -7.90 7.63
CA THR A 21 37.31 -8.26 6.35
C THR A 21 35.82 -7.96 6.35
N LEU A 22 35.11 -8.25 7.44
CA LEU A 22 33.67 -7.97 7.55
C LEU A 22 33.37 -6.47 7.46
N LYS A 23 34.13 -5.62 8.15
CA LYS A 23 34.00 -4.15 8.05
C LYS A 23 34.25 -3.63 6.64
N LYS A 24 35.23 -4.19 5.93
CA LYS A 24 35.51 -3.82 4.52
C LYS A 24 34.35 -4.16 3.60
N ILE A 25 33.72 -5.32 3.78
CA ILE A 25 32.57 -5.76 2.97
C ILE A 25 31.38 -4.84 3.24
N ALA A 26 31.09 -4.52 4.51
CA ALA A 26 30.03 -3.59 4.87
C ALA A 26 30.25 -2.21 4.24
N ALA A 27 31.47 -1.67 4.36
CA ALA A 27 31.84 -0.40 3.75
C ALA A 27 31.71 -0.42 2.21
N ALA A 28 32.09 -1.52 1.55
CA ALA A 28 31.93 -1.67 0.10
C ALA A 28 30.45 -1.73 -0.33
N GLY A 29 29.56 -2.21 0.54
CA GLY A 29 28.12 -2.28 0.31
C GLY A 29 27.35 -1.04 0.76
N ASN A 30 28.02 0.06 1.15
CA ASN A 30 27.39 1.22 1.81
C ASN A 30 26.51 0.83 3.01
N GLY A 31 26.90 -0.23 3.72
CA GLY A 31 26.22 -0.71 4.92
C GLY A 31 27.11 -0.58 6.16
N GLU A 32 26.55 -0.93 7.31
CA GLU A 32 27.23 -0.88 8.60
C GLU A 32 27.54 -2.28 9.15
N TYR A 33 28.61 -2.40 9.93
CA TYR A 33 29.04 -3.66 10.54
C TYR A 33 28.68 -3.69 12.01
N PHE A 34 27.81 -4.65 12.38
CA PHE A 34 27.43 -4.90 13.76
C PHE A 34 28.05 -6.20 14.27
N ARG A 35 28.69 -6.16 15.44
CA ARG A 35 29.32 -7.34 16.05
C ARG A 35 28.32 -8.06 16.95
N GLY A 36 27.83 -9.22 16.51
CA GLY A 36 26.98 -10.07 17.35
C GLY A 36 27.75 -10.62 18.56
N ASN A 37 27.44 -10.09 19.75
CA ASN A 37 27.80 -10.65 21.05
C ASN A 37 26.51 -11.00 21.81
N ASN A 38 26.61 -11.81 22.87
CA ASN A 38 25.44 -12.20 23.68
C ASN A 38 24.98 -11.10 24.66
N TYR A 39 25.55 -9.90 24.59
CA TYR A 39 25.32 -8.80 25.52
C TYR A 39 25.11 -7.49 24.74
N GLU A 40 23.84 -7.09 24.67
CA GLU A 40 23.27 -5.79 24.24
C GLU A 40 23.02 -5.50 22.74
N ASP A 41 21.73 -5.30 22.44
CA ASP A 41 21.05 -4.25 21.65
C ASP A 41 21.57 -3.69 20.32
N TYR A 42 22.44 -4.40 19.60
CA TYR A 42 22.65 -4.06 18.16
C TYR A 42 21.38 -4.24 17.31
N LEU A 43 20.40 -5.00 17.80
CA LEU A 43 19.13 -5.19 17.12
C LEU A 43 18.36 -3.88 16.97
N ASP A 44 18.32 -3.04 18.01
CA ASP A 44 17.62 -1.75 17.98
C ASP A 44 18.27 -0.77 17.00
N GLU A 45 19.60 -0.76 16.93
CA GLU A 45 20.36 0.05 15.97
C GLU A 45 20.12 -0.42 14.53
N ILE A 46 20.14 -1.74 14.30
CA ILE A 46 19.77 -2.34 13.00
C ILE A 46 18.33 -1.98 12.61
N TYR A 47 17.38 -2.05 13.56
CA TYR A 47 15.99 -1.66 13.29
C TYR A 47 15.85 -0.17 13.01
N SER A 48 16.61 0.69 13.71
CA SER A 48 16.68 2.13 13.47
C SER A 48 17.20 2.44 12.07
N ASP A 49 18.30 1.83 11.65
CA ASP A 49 18.86 2.02 10.32
C ASP A 49 17.98 1.44 9.21
N LEU A 50 17.36 0.28 9.45
CA LEU A 50 16.38 -0.30 8.52
C LEU A 50 15.14 0.59 8.39
N SER A 51 14.73 1.28 9.47
CA SER A 51 13.61 2.23 9.42
C SER A 51 13.93 3.45 8.55
N LYS A 52 15.18 3.92 8.53
CA LYS A 52 15.65 5.00 7.63
C LYS A 52 15.60 4.59 6.16
N LEU A 53 15.84 3.30 5.87
CA LEU A 53 15.73 2.74 4.52
C LEU A 53 14.26 2.54 4.08
N LYS A 54 13.33 2.44 5.03
CA LYS A 54 11.92 2.12 4.75
C LYS A 54 11.06 3.36 4.56
N LYS A 55 11.15 3.91 3.35
CA LYS A 55 10.06 4.41 2.49
C LYS A 55 10.70 5.01 1.23
N ALA A 56 11.58 4.26 0.57
CA ALA A 56 11.55 4.38 -0.88
C ALA A 56 10.11 4.02 -1.24
N GLU A 57 9.35 5.02 -1.69
CA GLU A 57 8.10 4.85 -2.40
C GLU A 57 8.42 3.99 -3.62
N PHE A 58 8.67 2.69 -3.44
CA PHE A 58 8.39 1.68 -4.44
C PHE A 58 6.99 2.01 -4.82
N GLY A 59 6.88 2.60 -6.01
CA GLY A 59 5.82 3.52 -6.35
C GLY A 59 4.59 3.02 -5.67
N VAL A 60 3.97 3.87 -4.86
CA VAL A 60 2.54 3.78 -4.71
C VAL A 60 2.11 3.66 -6.17
N LYS A 61 1.89 2.41 -6.63
CA LYS A 61 0.74 2.06 -7.41
C LYS A 61 -0.27 2.76 -6.56
N LYS A 62 -0.51 4.02 -6.91
CA LYS A 62 -1.78 4.65 -6.73
C LYS A 62 -2.60 3.63 -7.50
N VAL A 63 -3.01 2.59 -6.77
CA VAL A 63 -4.38 2.12 -6.79
C VAL A 63 -5.08 3.43 -6.49
N THR A 64 -5.21 4.25 -7.54
CA THR A 64 -6.06 5.39 -7.58
C THR A 64 -7.35 4.68 -7.29
N ASP A 65 -7.76 4.76 -6.03
CA ASP A 65 -9.01 4.18 -5.62
C ASP A 65 -10.03 4.99 -6.40
N TYR A 66 -10.41 4.45 -7.55
CA TYR A 66 -11.32 5.11 -8.46
C TYR A 66 -12.66 5.00 -7.74
N GLU A 67 -13.01 6.03 -6.99
CA GLU A 67 -14.35 6.15 -6.44
C GLU A 67 -15.32 6.28 -7.61
N ASP A 68 -16.20 5.30 -7.74
CA ASP A 68 -17.27 5.30 -8.70
C ASP A 68 -18.27 6.42 -8.36
N ARG A 69 -18.19 7.53 -9.10
CA ARG A 69 -19.06 8.73 -8.95
C ARG A 69 -20.28 8.74 -9.88
N PHE A 70 -20.72 7.56 -10.35
CA PHE A 70 -21.86 7.45 -11.27
C PHE A 70 -23.20 7.89 -10.64
N TYR A 71 -23.28 7.97 -9.30
CA TYR A 71 -24.50 8.36 -8.58
C TYR A 71 -24.98 9.76 -8.95
N TYR A 72 -24.09 10.69 -9.31
CA TYR A 72 -24.48 12.04 -9.78
C TYR A 72 -25.33 12.00 -11.06
N PHE A 73 -25.15 11.00 -11.91
CA PHE A 73 -25.96 10.81 -13.12
C PHE A 73 -27.12 9.84 -12.91
N LEU A 74 -26.95 8.86 -12.00
CA LEU A 74 -28.00 7.91 -11.67
C LEU A 74 -29.19 8.56 -10.97
N ILE A 75 -28.94 9.50 -10.04
CA ILE A 75 -29.99 10.21 -9.30
C ILE A 75 -30.95 10.95 -10.24
N PRO A 76 -30.51 11.84 -11.15
CA PRO A 76 -31.42 12.53 -12.06
C PRO A 76 -32.10 11.59 -13.04
N ALA A 77 -31.44 10.50 -13.48
CA ALA A 77 -32.06 9.51 -14.35
C ALA A 77 -33.24 8.80 -13.67
N ILE A 78 -33.07 8.34 -12.43
CA ILE A 78 -34.15 7.74 -11.63
C ILE A 78 -35.25 8.76 -11.37
N LEU A 79 -34.90 10.02 -11.07
CA LEU A 79 -35.87 11.07 -10.81
C LEU A 79 -36.72 11.36 -12.06
N LEU A 80 -36.12 11.42 -13.25
CA LEU A 80 -36.84 11.56 -14.52
C LEU A 80 -37.77 10.38 -14.79
N LEU A 81 -37.33 9.15 -14.52
CA LEU A 81 -38.15 7.94 -14.67
C LEU A 81 -39.37 7.97 -13.73
N ILE A 82 -39.18 8.43 -12.48
CA ILE A 82 -40.29 8.63 -11.56
C ILE A 82 -41.25 9.69 -12.11
N ILE A 83 -40.75 10.82 -12.60
CA ILE A 83 -41.58 11.88 -13.21
C ILE A 83 -42.38 11.35 -14.40
N GLU A 84 -41.76 10.51 -15.25
CA GLU A 84 -42.42 9.86 -16.38
C GLU A 84 -43.63 9.05 -15.93
N PHE A 85 -43.54 8.32 -14.82
CA PHE A 85 -44.68 7.57 -14.27
C PHE A 85 -45.86 8.46 -13.87
N PHE A 86 -45.62 9.73 -13.50
CA PHE A 86 -46.67 10.72 -13.25
C PHE A 86 -47.19 11.40 -14.52
N ILE A 87 -46.44 11.33 -15.62
CA ILE A 87 -46.88 11.78 -16.95
C ILE A 87 -47.68 10.64 -17.59
N SER A 88 -48.98 10.63 -17.31
CA SER A 88 -49.92 9.72 -17.98
C SER A 88 -50.05 10.12 -19.46
N GLU A 89 -49.88 9.17 -20.38
CA GLU A 89 -50.06 9.37 -21.84
C GLU A 89 -51.43 9.93 -22.22
N LYS A 90 -52.43 9.76 -21.35
CA LYS A 90 -53.74 10.37 -21.53
C LYS A 90 -53.69 11.76 -20.94
N LYS A 91 -54.01 12.79 -21.75
CA LYS A 91 -54.22 14.21 -21.35
C LYS A 91 -54.91 14.25 -19.97
N SER A 92 -54.13 14.30 -18.90
CA SER A 92 -54.71 14.32 -17.55
C SER A 92 -55.39 15.67 -17.41
N ILE A 93 -56.64 15.65 -16.95
CA ILE A 93 -57.50 16.83 -16.75
C ILE A 93 -56.80 17.86 -15.84
N LEU A 94 -55.81 17.42 -15.06
CA LEU A 94 -54.96 18.27 -14.25
C LEU A 94 -54.00 19.14 -15.09
N TYR A 95 -53.38 18.60 -16.15
CA TYR A 95 -52.49 19.36 -17.04
C TYR A 95 -53.26 20.46 -17.80
N SER A 96 -54.48 20.19 -18.27
CA SER A 96 -55.31 21.24 -18.89
C SER A 96 -55.77 22.30 -17.89
N LYS A 97 -56.04 21.93 -16.63
CA LYS A 97 -56.36 22.87 -15.55
C LYS A 97 -55.17 23.72 -15.12
N LEU A 98 -53.97 23.14 -15.07
CA LEU A 98 -52.75 23.90 -14.79
C LEU A 98 -52.41 24.85 -15.93
N ASN A 99 -52.48 24.41 -17.19
CA ASN A 99 -52.22 25.29 -18.34
C ASN A 99 -53.19 26.48 -18.37
N LYS A 100 -54.48 26.24 -18.09
CA LYS A 100 -55.51 27.29 -17.98
C LYS A 100 -55.29 28.22 -16.77
N LYS A 101 -54.71 27.73 -15.67
CA LYS A 101 -54.40 28.53 -14.47
C LYS A 101 -53.11 29.33 -14.60
N LEU A 102 -52.17 28.85 -15.42
CA LEU A 102 -50.89 29.48 -15.73
C LEU A 102 -50.95 30.46 -16.93
N GLY A 103 -52.11 30.60 -17.58
CA GLY A 103 -52.34 31.63 -18.61
C GLY A 103 -51.50 31.44 -19.87
N LEU A 104 -51.20 30.19 -20.25
CA LEU A 104 -50.40 29.85 -21.43
C LEU A 104 -51.27 29.54 -22.68
N GLU A 105 -52.51 30.00 -22.68
CA GLU A 105 -53.38 30.30 -23.84
C GLU A 105 -54.14 31.60 -23.58
#